data_AF-A0A3M0XFR6-F1
#
_entry.id   AF-A0A3M0XFR6-F1
#
_cell.length_a   1.000
_cell.length_b   1.000
_cell.length_c   1.000
_cell.angle_alpha   90.00
_cell.angle_beta   90.00
_cell.angle_gamma   90.00
#
_symmetry.space_group_name_H-M   'P 1'
#
loop_
_entity.id
_entity.type
_entity.pdbx_description
1 polymer ?
#
loop_
_entity_poly.entity_id
_entity_poly.type
_entity_poly.pdbx_seq_one_letter_code
_entity_poly.pdbx_strand_id
1 'polypeptide(L)'
;MEGDRLKFYTLREEDKHFLASLLYATGLILLWRGIWEVSYELPLLENVYFTLFVGLLILTLTGYIYREFDPLSGRTVRLAKLLNTIIGSEERGGKFSIKYFDKIKGKELPLQIPKIVSIEGEMIIFKENGRERFVPFNRITKITKSGKIIWKG
;
A
#
# COMPACT_ATOMS: atom_id res chain seq x y z
N MET A 1 1.62 40.06 33.95
CA MET A 1 2.73 39.89 32.99
C MET A 1 2.59 38.51 32.40
N GLU A 2 1.88 38.46 31.27
CA GLU A 2 1.52 37.25 30.53
C GLU A 2 2.77 36.61 29.94
N GLY A 3 3.08 35.39 30.37
CA GLY A 3 4.07 34.54 29.70
C GLY A 3 3.41 33.88 28.50
N ASP A 4 3.59 34.50 27.34
CA ASP A 4 3.16 34.01 26.03
C ASP A 4 3.89 32.70 25.71
N ARG A 5 3.27 31.57 26.08
CA ARG A 5 3.79 30.24 25.78
C ARG A 5 3.60 29.99 24.30
N LEU A 6 4.70 30.12 23.56
CA LEU A 6 4.90 29.60 22.20
C LEU A 6 4.22 28.23 22.06
N LYS A 7 3.04 28.22 21.44
CA LYS A 7 2.40 27.00 20.96
C LYS A 7 3.26 26.48 19.81
N PHE A 8 4.12 25.52 20.10
CA PHE A 8 4.76 24.71 19.07
C PHE A 8 3.65 24.13 18.20
N TYR A 9 3.63 24.52 16.93
CA TYR A 9 2.74 23.94 15.92
C TYR A 9 2.99 22.43 15.88
N THR A 10 2.08 21.67 16.46
CA THR A 10 1.98 20.25 16.18
C THR A 10 1.56 20.10 14.72
N LEU A 11 2.55 19.96 13.83
CA LEU A 11 2.32 19.65 12.41
C LEU A 11 1.37 18.45 12.33
N ARG A 12 0.27 18.61 11.58
CA ARG A 12 -0.64 17.50 11.27
C ARG A 12 0.18 16.39 10.58
N GLU A 13 -0.16 15.13 10.84
CA GLU A 13 0.54 14.00 10.20
C GLU A 13 0.49 14.11 8.67
N GLU A 14 -0.60 14.64 8.13
CA GLU A 14 -0.78 14.96 6.71
C GLU A 14 0.27 15.93 6.17
N ASP A 15 0.60 17.00 6.91
CA ASP A 15 1.59 18.00 6.48
C ASP A 15 3.01 17.42 6.48
N LYS A 16 3.31 16.51 7.41
CA LYS A 16 4.60 15.79 7.44
C LYS A 16 4.75 14.87 6.25
N HIS A 17 3.69 14.14 5.89
CA HIS A 17 3.69 13.28 4.70
C HIS A 17 3.80 14.10 3.42
N PHE A 18 3.10 15.24 3.34
CA PHE A 18 3.21 16.15 2.20
C PHE A 18 4.63 16.71 2.08
N LEU A 19 5.21 17.24 3.16
CA LEU A 19 6.56 17.79 3.15
C LEU A 19 7.62 16.72 2.82
N ALA A 20 7.48 15.51 3.36
CA ALA A 20 8.34 14.39 3.02
C ALA A 20 8.24 14.04 1.53
N SER A 21 7.01 13.93 1.00
CA SER A 21 6.80 13.64 -0.43
C SER A 21 7.41 14.71 -1.34
N LEU A 22 7.31 15.99 -0.94
CA LEU A 22 7.90 17.11 -1.68
C LEU A 22 9.43 17.02 -1.65
N LEU A 23 10.03 16.76 -0.49
CA LEU A 23 11.48 16.58 -0.36
C LEU A 23 11.99 15.38 -1.18
N TYR A 24 11.28 14.25 -1.16
CA TYR A 24 11.62 13.10 -2.00
C TYR A 24 11.52 13.43 -3.48
N ALA A 25 10.46 14.12 -3.92
CA ALA A 25 10.28 14.52 -5.31
C ALA A 25 11.38 15.49 -5.77
N THR A 26 11.67 16.53 -4.97
CA THR A 26 12.73 17.49 -5.27
C THR A 26 14.10 16.81 -5.28
N GLY A 27 14.38 15.94 -4.31
CA GLY A 27 15.62 15.16 -4.25
C GLY A 27 15.80 14.27 -5.48
N LEU A 28 14.74 13.60 -5.93
CA LEU A 28 14.76 12.76 -7.13
C LEU A 28 15.07 13.58 -8.39
N ILE A 29 14.44 14.75 -8.55
CA ILE A 29 14.66 15.64 -9.70
C ILE A 29 16.11 16.14 -9.72
N LEU A 30 16.64 16.59 -8.57
CA LEU A 30 18.02 17.07 -8.46
C LEU A 30 19.03 15.95 -8.70
N LEU A 31 18.76 14.75 -8.18
CA LEU A 31 19.59 13.57 -8.41
C LEU A 31 19.63 13.21 -9.89
N TRP A 32 18.47 13.19 -10.57
CA TRP A 32 18.41 12.91 -12.00
C TRP A 32 19.14 13.97 -12.83
N ARG A 33 18.96 15.25 -12.49
CA ARG A 33 19.68 16.36 -13.12
C ARG A 33 21.19 16.23 -12.95
N GLY A 34 21.66 15.89 -11.75
CA GLY A 34 23.07 15.67 -11.48
C GLY A 34 23.64 14.49 -12.28
N ILE A 35 22.89 13.40 -12.41
CA ILE A 35 23.28 12.26 -13.26
C ILE A 35 23.46 12.69 -14.72
N TRP A 36 22.54 13.51 -15.25
CA TRP A 36 22.66 14.02 -16.63
C TRP A 36 23.86 14.94 -16.80
N GLU A 37 24.05 15.93 -15.91
CA GLU A 37 25.18 16.86 -16.00
C GLU A 37 26.53 16.11 -15.93
N VAL A 38 26.66 15.14 -15.02
CA VAL A 38 27.87 14.29 -14.90
C VAL A 38 28.04 13.38 -16.11
N SER A 39 26.94 12.90 -16.70
CA SER A 39 27.01 12.06 -17.91
C SER A 39 27.53 12.81 -19.14
N TYR A 40 27.34 14.14 -19.22
CA TYR A 40 27.88 14.94 -20.31
C TYR A 40 29.37 15.24 -20.16
N GLU A 41 29.89 15.32 -18.94
CA GLU A 41 31.29 15.64 -18.67
C GLU A 41 32.21 14.41 -18.64
N LEU A 42 31.68 13.21 -18.44
CA LEU A 42 32.46 11.98 -18.44
C LEU A 42 32.57 11.37 -19.85
N PRO A 43 33.78 11.31 -20.46
CA PRO A 43 33.99 10.63 -21.75
C PRO A 43 33.78 9.10 -21.68
N LEU A 44 33.40 8.55 -20.52
CA LEU A 44 33.12 7.14 -20.31
C LEU A 44 31.84 6.65 -21.02
N LEU A 45 30.91 7.55 -21.37
CA LEU A 45 29.69 7.20 -22.12
C LEU A 45 29.91 6.97 -23.63
N GLU A 46 31.11 7.25 -24.16
CA GLU A 46 31.47 6.83 -25.52
C GLU A 46 31.64 5.30 -25.61
N ASN A 47 31.94 4.64 -24.49
CA ASN A 47 32.06 3.19 -24.45
C ASN A 47 30.67 2.54 -24.29
N VAL A 48 30.20 1.89 -25.35
CA VAL A 48 28.89 1.21 -25.45
C VAL A 48 28.63 0.27 -24.26
N TYR A 49 29.65 -0.45 -23.78
CA TYR A 49 29.49 -1.40 -22.68
C TYR A 49 29.27 -0.71 -21.33
N PHE A 50 29.89 0.45 -21.12
CA PHE A 50 29.71 1.23 -19.90
C PHE A 50 28.31 1.84 -19.86
N THR A 51 27.84 2.41 -20.97
CA THR A 51 26.48 2.95 -21.11
C THR A 51 25.42 1.87 -20.87
N LEU A 52 25.65 0.66 -21.40
CA LEU A 52 24.75 -0.47 -21.19
C LEU A 52 24.71 -0.90 -19.71
N PHE A 53 25.87 -0.96 -19.05
CA PHE A 53 25.95 -1.26 -17.62
C PHE A 53 25.22 -0.22 -16.76
N VAL A 54 25.45 1.07 -17.02
CA VAL A 54 24.79 2.17 -16.30
C VAL A 54 23.29 2.13 -16.51
N GLY A 55 22.82 1.92 -17.74
CA GLY A 55 21.40 1.77 -18.05
C GLY A 55 20.75 0.59 -17.30
N LEU A 56 21.42 -0.55 -17.24
CA LEU A 56 20.94 -1.76 -16.53
C LEU A 56 20.94 -1.55 -15.02
N LEU A 57 21.94 -0.84 -14.49
CA LEU A 57 22.03 -0.46 -13.08
C LEU A 57 20.91 0.51 -12.69
N ILE A 58 20.63 1.51 -13.52
CA ILE A 58 19.49 2.41 -13.33
C ILE A 58 18.17 1.65 -13.39
N LEU A 59 17.98 0.74 -14.35
CA LEU A 59 16.75 -0.04 -14.49
C LEU A 59 16.50 -0.92 -13.25
N THR A 60 17.54 -1.60 -12.77
CA THR A 60 17.46 -2.46 -11.58
C THR A 60 17.23 -1.66 -10.30
N LEU A 61 17.93 -0.54 -10.11
CA LEU A 61 17.71 0.35 -8.96
C LEU A 61 16.31 0.97 -9.00
N THR A 62 15.84 1.43 -10.16
CA THR A 62 14.50 2.01 -10.31
C THR A 62 13.42 0.97 -10.03
N GLY A 63 13.59 -0.26 -10.53
CA GLY A 63 12.68 -1.37 -10.24
C GLY A 63 12.68 -1.75 -8.75
N TYR A 64 13.83 -1.73 -8.09
CA TYR A 64 13.94 -1.98 -6.66
C TYR A 64 13.29 -0.88 -5.82
N ILE A 65 13.55 0.38 -6.15
CA ILE A 65 12.94 1.54 -5.50
C ILE A 65 11.42 1.49 -5.70
N TYR A 66 10.92 1.22 -6.90
CA TYR A 66 9.49 1.11 -7.15
C TYR A 66 8.83 0.02 -6.29
N ARG A 67 9.50 -1.12 -6.09
CA ARG A 67 9.00 -2.20 -5.23
C ARG A 67 8.92 -1.81 -3.76
N GLU A 68 9.91 -1.05 -3.27
CA GLU A 68 9.96 -0.64 -1.87
C GLU A 68 9.01 0.54 -1.57
N PHE A 69 8.87 1.45 -2.53
CA PHE A 69 8.10 2.68 -2.38
C PHE A 69 6.66 2.59 -2.87
N ASP A 70 6.16 1.43 -3.31
CA ASP A 70 4.76 1.25 -3.71
C ASP A 70 3.83 1.55 -2.51
N PRO A 71 3.22 2.76 -2.46
CA PRO A 71 2.48 3.21 -1.28
C PRO A 71 1.13 2.48 -1.17
N LEU A 72 0.67 1.83 -2.25
CA LEU A 72 -0.56 1.05 -2.28
C LEU A 72 -0.36 -0.32 -1.61
N SER A 73 0.84 -0.90 -1.74
CA SER A 73 1.17 -2.21 -1.19
C SER A 73 1.07 -2.26 0.35
N GLY A 74 1.45 -1.19 1.05
CA GLY A 74 1.46 -1.18 2.51
C GLY A 74 0.07 -1.38 3.13
N ARG A 75 -0.97 -0.82 2.51
CA ARG A 75 -2.36 -0.97 2.97
C ARG A 75 -2.88 -2.38 2.66
N THR A 76 -2.62 -2.90 1.47
CA THR A 76 -3.08 -4.22 1.05
C THR A 76 -2.35 -5.34 1.79
N VAL A 77 -1.05 -5.20 2.06
CA VAL A 77 -0.25 -6.13 2.88
C VAL A 77 -0.75 -6.18 4.32
N ARG A 78 -1.08 -5.04 4.94
CA ARG A 78 -1.66 -5.02 6.29
C ARG A 78 -3.02 -5.70 6.32
N LEU A 79 -3.87 -5.41 5.33
CA LEU A 79 -5.20 -6.00 5.21
C LEU A 79 -5.12 -7.51 4.97
N ALA A 80 -4.19 -7.97 4.12
CA ALA A 80 -3.91 -9.39 3.90
C ALA A 80 -3.48 -10.11 5.19
N LYS A 81 -2.55 -9.53 5.96
CA LYS A 81 -2.13 -10.09 7.27
C LYS A 81 -3.30 -10.17 8.24
N LEU A 82 -4.15 -9.13 8.27
CA LEU A 82 -5.32 -9.07 9.14
C LEU A 82 -6.35 -10.14 8.76
N LEU A 83 -6.65 -10.29 7.47
CA LEU A 83 -7.55 -11.31 6.96
C LEU A 83 -7.03 -12.73 7.22
N ASN A 84 -5.75 -13.01 6.96
CA ASN A 84 -5.13 -14.30 7.28
C ASN A 84 -5.23 -14.63 8.79
N THR A 85 -5.02 -13.62 9.65
CA THR A 85 -5.20 -13.78 11.10
C THR A 85 -6.66 -14.07 11.46
N ILE A 86 -7.61 -13.42 10.79
CA ILE A 86 -9.04 -13.63 11.01
C ILE A 86 -9.44 -15.05 10.60
N ILE A 87 -9.08 -15.49 9.39
CA ILE A 87 -9.39 -16.85 8.90
C ILE A 87 -8.86 -17.89 9.89
N GLY A 88 -7.58 -17.80 10.29
CA GLY A 88 -6.98 -18.73 11.26
C GLY A 88 -7.43 -18.56 12.72
N SER A 89 -8.23 -17.54 13.06
CA SER A 89 -8.79 -17.33 14.41
C SER A 89 -10.29 -17.59 14.50
N GLU A 90 -11.02 -17.52 13.38
CA GLU A 90 -12.41 -17.95 13.28
C GLU A 90 -12.52 -19.48 13.38
N GLU A 91 -11.56 -20.23 12.83
CA GLU A 91 -11.41 -21.68 13.06
C GLU A 91 -11.26 -22.03 14.55
N ARG A 92 -10.82 -21.06 15.37
CA ARG A 92 -10.67 -21.17 16.83
C ARG A 92 -11.84 -20.54 17.61
N GLY A 93 -12.97 -20.23 16.95
CA GLY A 93 -14.19 -19.71 17.57
C GLY A 93 -14.27 -18.18 17.69
N GLY A 94 -13.40 -17.43 17.00
CA GLY A 94 -13.51 -15.98 16.89
C GLY A 94 -14.77 -15.54 16.13
N LYS A 95 -15.53 -14.58 16.65
CA LYS A 95 -16.69 -13.97 15.96
C LYS A 95 -16.25 -12.72 15.21
N PHE A 96 -15.89 -12.85 13.94
CA PHE A 96 -15.61 -11.70 13.08
C PHE A 96 -16.72 -11.51 12.04
N SER A 97 -16.90 -10.27 11.60
CA SER A 97 -17.82 -9.92 10.52
C SER A 97 -17.15 -8.94 9.59
N ILE A 98 -17.02 -9.36 8.32
CA ILE A 98 -16.43 -8.59 7.24
C ILE A 98 -17.59 -8.03 6.40
N LYS A 99 -17.55 -6.74 6.06
CA LYS A 99 -18.49 -6.11 5.12
C LYS A 99 -17.74 -5.71 3.87
N TYR A 100 -18.34 -5.99 2.72
CA TYR A 100 -17.82 -5.56 1.42
C TYR A 100 -18.92 -4.88 0.60
N PHE A 101 -18.51 -3.97 -0.28
CA PHE A 101 -19.39 -3.29 -1.21
C PHE A 101 -19.54 -4.09 -2.50
N ASP A 102 -20.77 -4.52 -2.80
CA ASP A 102 -21.10 -5.18 -4.05
C ASP A 102 -21.50 -4.13 -5.10
N LYS A 103 -20.68 -3.94 -6.14
CA LYS A 103 -20.95 -3.00 -7.24
C LYS A 103 -22.21 -3.37 -8.03
N ILE A 104 -22.56 -4.64 -8.13
CA ILE A 104 -23.73 -5.10 -8.91
C ILE A 104 -25.01 -4.74 -8.17
N LYS A 105 -25.00 -4.86 -6.83
CA LYS A 105 -26.17 -4.60 -5.99
C LYS A 105 -26.18 -3.19 -5.38
N GLY A 106 -25.09 -2.44 -5.51
CA GLY A 106 -24.92 -1.09 -4.95
C GLY A 106 -25.06 -1.03 -3.43
N LYS A 107 -24.83 -2.14 -2.72
CA LYS A 107 -25.09 -2.28 -1.28
C LYS A 107 -23.92 -2.97 -0.59
N GLU A 108 -23.75 -2.66 0.70
CA GLU A 108 -22.83 -3.40 1.56
C GLU A 108 -23.44 -4.74 1.95
N LEU A 109 -22.70 -5.82 1.70
CA LEU A 109 -23.08 -7.17 2.08
C LEU A 109 -22.14 -7.70 3.16
N PRO A 110 -22.68 -8.39 4.18
CA PRO A 110 -21.86 -9.12 5.13
C PRO A 110 -21.27 -10.35 4.43
N LEU A 111 -19.94 -10.49 4.50
CA LEU A 111 -19.22 -11.69 4.14
C LEU A 111 -19.07 -12.56 5.38
N GLN A 112 -19.61 -13.77 5.30
CA GLN A 112 -19.39 -14.79 6.33
C GLN A 112 -18.04 -15.46 6.10
N ILE A 113 -17.22 -15.50 7.14
CA ILE A 113 -15.87 -16.07 7.08
C ILE A 113 -15.82 -17.57 6.78
N PRO A 114 -16.76 -18.44 7.24
CA PRO A 114 -16.75 -19.85 6.82
C PRO A 114 -16.97 -20.08 5.32
N LYS A 115 -17.29 -19.03 4.54
CA LYS A 115 -17.38 -19.11 3.08
C LYS A 115 -16.07 -18.75 2.38
N ILE A 116 -15.08 -18.18 3.07
CA ILE A 116 -13.79 -17.77 2.50
C ILE A 116 -12.95 -19.03 2.27
N VAL A 117 -12.60 -19.29 1.02
CA VAL A 117 -11.84 -20.47 0.60
C VAL A 117 -10.34 -20.18 0.64
N SER A 118 -9.94 -19.03 0.12
CA SER A 118 -8.53 -18.63 0.04
C SER A 118 -8.39 -17.12 -0.17
N ILE A 119 -7.17 -16.63 0.02
CA ILE A 119 -6.75 -15.28 -0.35
C ILE A 119 -5.68 -15.42 -1.42
N GLU A 120 -5.91 -14.87 -2.60
CA GLU A 120 -4.97 -14.87 -3.71
C GLU A 120 -4.66 -13.43 -4.12
N GLY A 121 -3.39 -13.04 -3.99
CA GLY A 121 -2.96 -11.65 -4.23
C GLY A 121 -3.76 -10.66 -3.39
N GLU A 122 -4.41 -9.70 -4.05
CA GLU A 122 -5.24 -8.66 -3.41
C GLU A 122 -6.74 -9.00 -3.42
N MET A 123 -7.09 -10.29 -3.50
CA MET A 123 -8.48 -10.76 -3.61
C MET A 123 -8.83 -11.80 -2.54
N ILE A 124 -10.04 -11.69 -2.00
CA ILE A 124 -10.68 -12.71 -1.20
C ILE A 124 -11.52 -13.60 -2.11
N ILE A 125 -11.30 -14.91 -2.02
CA ILE A 125 -12.09 -15.91 -2.73
C ILE A 125 -13.06 -16.54 -1.73
N PHE A 126 -14.35 -16.49 -2.04
CA PHE A 126 -15.37 -17.19 -1.24
C PHE A 126 -16.36 -17.93 -2.12
N LYS A 127 -16.89 -19.03 -1.58
CA LYS A 127 -17.86 -19.87 -2.29
C LYS A 127 -19.27 -19.48 -1.87
N GLU A 128 -20.09 -19.10 -2.85
CA GLU A 128 -21.51 -18.79 -2.65
C GLU A 128 -22.33 -19.54 -3.71
N ASN A 129 -23.27 -20.38 -3.27
CA ASN A 129 -24.14 -21.19 -4.14
C ASN A 129 -23.36 -22.06 -5.16
N GLY A 130 -22.26 -22.67 -4.71
CA GLY A 130 -21.42 -23.53 -5.55
C GLY A 130 -20.50 -22.79 -6.53
N ARG A 131 -20.59 -21.45 -6.61
CA ARG A 131 -19.72 -20.62 -7.45
C ARG A 131 -18.70 -19.89 -6.60
N GLU A 132 -17.48 -19.77 -7.11
CA GLU A 132 -16.44 -18.96 -6.51
C GLU A 132 -16.64 -17.49 -6.89
N ARG A 133 -16.52 -16.61 -5.91
CA ARG A 133 -16.55 -15.16 -6.09
C ARG A 133 -15.27 -14.55 -5.58
N PHE A 134 -14.79 -13.58 -6.35
CA PHE A 134 -13.56 -12.86 -6.11
C PHE A 134 -13.92 -11.45 -5.67
N VAL A 135 -13.51 -11.05 -4.47
CA VAL A 135 -13.70 -9.69 -3.94
C VAL A 135 -12.34 -9.06 -3.70
N PRO A 136 -11.98 -8.00 -4.45
CA PRO A 136 -10.73 -7.29 -4.23
C PRO A 136 -10.75 -6.52 -2.90
N PHE A 137 -9.58 -6.35 -2.29
CA PHE A 137 -9.44 -5.70 -0.97
C PHE A 137 -9.97 -4.27 -0.94
N ASN A 138 -9.88 -3.54 -2.05
CA ASN A 138 -10.41 -2.19 -2.19
C ASN A 138 -11.94 -2.09 -2.05
N ARG A 139 -12.68 -3.22 -2.08
CA ARG A 139 -14.13 -3.28 -1.86
C ARG A 139 -14.51 -3.64 -0.44
N ILE A 140 -13.56 -4.01 0.40
CA ILE A 140 -13.83 -4.28 1.82
C ILE A 140 -14.05 -2.92 2.46
N THR A 141 -15.17 -2.71 3.14
CA THR A 141 -15.49 -1.42 3.77
C THR A 141 -15.26 -1.44 5.27
N LYS A 142 -15.48 -2.60 5.91
CA LYS A 142 -15.39 -2.69 7.37
C LYS A 142 -15.10 -4.11 7.85
N ILE A 143 -14.23 -4.23 8.84
CA ILE A 143 -14.01 -5.48 9.58
C ILE A 143 -14.30 -5.23 11.06
N THR A 144 -15.14 -6.07 11.64
CA THR A 144 -15.55 -6.00 13.04
C THR A 144 -15.30 -7.31 13.77
N LYS A 145 -14.91 -7.23 15.04
CA LYS A 145 -14.79 -8.37 15.97
C LYS A 145 -15.64 -8.10 17.19
N SER A 146 -16.64 -8.94 17.45
CA SER A 146 -17.56 -8.78 18.59
C SER A 146 -18.10 -7.36 18.75
N GLY A 147 -18.45 -6.69 17.65
CA GLY A 147 -18.98 -5.33 17.62
C GLY A 147 -17.94 -4.20 17.61
N LYS A 148 -16.65 -4.46 17.89
CA LYS A 148 -15.57 -3.47 17.77
C LYS A 148 -15.02 -3.41 16.35
N ILE A 149 -14.80 -2.19 15.85
CA ILE A 149 -14.23 -1.94 14.53
C ILE A 149 -12.71 -2.13 14.61
N ILE A 150 -12.18 -3.09 13.86
CA ILE A 150 -10.73 -3.32 13.77
C ILE A 150 -10.15 -2.66 12.53
N TRP A 151 -10.94 -2.58 11.45
CA TRP A 151 -10.51 -1.97 10.21
C TRP A 151 -11.68 -1.27 9.52
N LYS A 152 -11.39 -0.10 8.95
CA LYS A 152 -12.31 0.72 8.15
C LYS A 152 -11.59 1.17 6.88
N GLY A 153 -12.24 0.90 5.74
CA GLY A 153 -11.80 1.25 4.39
C GLY A 153 -11.97 2.72 4.07
#